data_AF-A0A1R1Y8A6-F1
#
_entry.id   AF-A0A1R1Y8A6-F1
#
_cell.length_a   1.000
_cell.length_b   1.000
_cell.length_c   1.000
_cell.angle_alpha   90.00
_cell.angle_beta   90.00
_cell.angle_gamma   90.00
#
_symmetry.space_group_name_H-M   'P 1'
#
loop_
_entity.id
_entity.type
_entity.pdbx_description
1 polymer ?
#
loop_
_entity_poly.entity_id
_entity_poly.type
_entity_poly.pdbx_seq_one_letter_code
_entity_poly.pdbx_strand_id
1 'polypeptide(L)'
;MLTGLVATSRITHATPGSFSAHVTNRDMEDLIAQYQIGNFSLGPVVDLMFGGGRCFFLPNSDNNSCRKDNRDLISEAQKKGFTSISSIEQLNSLNSNQKLPLMGLFSDSHMDYEIDRDPLKQPSLSAMADKAIKILSDSSSKANTGFFLMIEGSRIDMAAHSNDPATHIREIISYWDTVKLVRKFVDKNPNTVVISVSDHETGGLSVARQLGPEYPDYLWNPKALTNVKMSIEKISKKLLYFFNDNQNSNLDAKREFVKNVVFTKWLQIHEFEKEEVEALTTAEKSTILRQFLSDIISKRALLGWATHGHSAVDVNLYASGYQSSQLRGNNENSDIGLFIKNILNLDLESVTKLISNDPTVQKTPFSSSEWLG
;
A
#
# COMPACT_ATOMS: atom_id res chain seq x y z
N MET A 1 -15.45 16.77 13.84
CA MET A 1 -14.19 16.64 13.08
C MET A 1 -14.46 15.72 11.92
N LEU A 2 -13.97 16.04 10.72
CA LEU A 2 -14.07 15.15 9.56
C LEU A 2 -12.95 14.11 9.56
N THR A 3 -13.15 12.96 8.93
CA THR A 3 -12.14 11.89 8.85
C THR A 3 -11.87 11.45 7.42
N GLY A 4 -10.63 11.07 7.14
CA GLY A 4 -10.29 10.48 5.85
C GLY A 4 -9.18 9.44 5.89
N LEU A 5 -9.24 8.53 4.91
CA LEU A 5 -8.27 7.47 4.68
C LEU A 5 -7.78 7.52 3.23
N VAL A 6 -6.48 7.49 3.02
CA VAL A 6 -5.87 7.39 1.69
C VAL A 6 -4.82 6.30 1.74
N ALA A 7 -4.92 5.29 0.88
CA ALA A 7 -3.97 4.18 0.86
C ALA A 7 -3.75 3.65 -0.56
N THR A 8 -2.54 3.20 -0.87
CA THR A 8 -2.26 2.44 -2.11
C THR A 8 -2.59 0.94 -1.98
N SER A 9 -2.87 0.45 -0.78
CA SER A 9 -3.42 -0.88 -0.57
C SER A 9 -4.92 -0.93 -0.92
N ARG A 10 -5.52 -2.08 -0.64
CA ARG A 10 -6.96 -2.14 -0.43
C ARG A 10 -7.32 -1.22 0.74
N ILE A 11 -8.40 -0.46 0.62
CA ILE A 11 -8.84 0.44 1.69
C ILE A 11 -9.28 -0.32 2.95
N THR A 12 -9.57 -1.62 2.81
CA THR A 12 -9.90 -2.56 3.87
C THR A 12 -8.68 -3.23 4.51
N HIS A 13 -7.47 -2.97 4.02
CA HIS A 13 -6.25 -3.58 4.53
C HIS A 13 -5.94 -3.12 5.97
N ALA A 14 -5.00 -3.80 6.65
CA ALA A 14 -4.80 -3.64 8.09
C ALA A 14 -4.59 -2.19 8.57
N THR A 15 -3.76 -1.40 7.88
CA THR A 15 -3.49 -0.01 8.28
C THR A 15 -4.75 0.87 8.20
N PRO A 16 -5.43 1.06 7.05
CA PRO A 16 -6.69 1.82 7.02
C PRO A 16 -7.82 1.16 7.82
N GLY A 17 -7.87 -0.17 7.88
CA GLY A 17 -8.83 -0.93 8.67
C GLY A 17 -8.72 -0.63 10.17
N SER A 18 -7.51 -0.48 10.70
CA SER A 18 -7.29 -0.18 12.13
C SER A 18 -7.80 1.20 12.56
N PHE A 19 -7.98 2.13 11.61
CA PHE A 19 -8.59 3.45 11.88
C PHE A 19 -10.10 3.49 11.63
N SER A 20 -10.69 2.41 11.11
CA SER A 20 -12.08 2.41 10.63
C SER A 20 -12.89 1.16 10.95
N ALA A 21 -12.33 0.21 11.68
CA ALA A 21 -13.03 -1.02 12.01
C ALA A 21 -12.50 -1.69 13.29
N HIS A 22 -13.35 -2.50 13.91
CA HIS A 22 -13.02 -3.34 15.04
C HIS A 22 -13.27 -4.80 14.68
N VAL A 23 -12.25 -5.49 14.21
CA VAL A 23 -12.32 -6.90 13.83
C VAL A 23 -11.27 -7.71 14.57
N THR A 24 -11.59 -8.98 14.84
CA THR A 24 -10.73 -9.94 15.54
C THR A 24 -9.57 -10.44 14.68
N ASN A 25 -9.71 -10.35 13.35
CA ASN A 25 -8.68 -10.72 12.40
C ASN A 25 -8.68 -9.74 11.21
N ARG A 26 -7.48 -9.30 10.80
CA ARG A 26 -7.26 -8.38 9.67
C ARG A 26 -7.84 -8.89 8.35
N ASP A 27 -7.93 -10.20 8.15
CA ASP A 27 -8.43 -10.82 6.91
C ASP A 27 -9.96 -10.75 6.80
N MET A 28 -10.66 -10.24 7.82
CA MET A 28 -12.09 -9.95 7.76
C MET A 28 -12.39 -8.69 6.94
N GLU A 29 -11.72 -8.51 5.80
CA GLU A 29 -11.84 -7.33 4.94
C GLU A 29 -13.29 -7.12 4.45
N ASP A 30 -14.07 -8.19 4.27
CA ASP A 30 -15.51 -8.15 4.00
C ASP A 30 -16.31 -7.40 5.09
N LEU A 31 -15.91 -7.53 6.36
CA LEU A 31 -16.53 -6.88 7.51
C LEU A 31 -15.98 -5.46 7.71
N ILE A 32 -14.68 -5.26 7.48
CA ILE A 32 -14.07 -3.92 7.47
C ILE A 32 -14.77 -3.02 6.45
N ALA A 33 -15.03 -3.51 5.23
CA ALA A 33 -15.76 -2.78 4.19
C ALA A 33 -17.15 -2.34 4.65
N GLN A 34 -17.86 -3.21 5.38
CA GLN A 34 -19.18 -2.90 5.94
C GLN A 34 -19.10 -1.78 6.98
N TYR A 35 -18.11 -1.83 7.87
CA TYR A 35 -17.93 -0.82 8.91
C TYR A 35 -17.58 0.54 8.30
N GLN A 36 -16.74 0.56 7.27
CA GLN A 36 -16.37 1.79 6.54
C GLN A 36 -17.57 2.51 5.91
N ILE A 37 -18.57 1.77 5.44
CA ILE A 37 -19.83 2.36 4.93
C ILE A 37 -20.90 2.55 6.01
N GLY A 38 -20.52 2.37 7.28
CA GLY A 38 -21.36 2.60 8.44
C GLY A 38 -22.37 1.52 8.76
N ASN A 39 -22.13 0.27 8.36
CA ASN A 39 -22.87 -0.90 8.85
C ASN A 39 -22.23 -1.38 10.16
N PHE A 40 -22.17 -0.50 11.16
CA PHE A 40 -21.58 -0.70 12.48
C PHE A 40 -22.33 0.14 13.50
N SER A 41 -22.29 -0.18 14.79
CA SER A 41 -23.06 0.57 15.81
C SER A 41 -22.66 2.04 15.94
N LEU A 42 -21.45 2.40 15.50
CA LEU A 42 -21.01 3.80 15.45
C LEU A 42 -21.50 4.57 14.20
N GLY A 43 -22.19 3.90 13.27
CA GLY A 43 -22.54 4.49 11.97
C GLY A 43 -21.32 4.67 11.06
N PRO A 44 -21.39 5.56 10.05
CA PRO A 44 -20.26 5.84 9.17
C PRO A 44 -19.07 6.38 9.95
N VAL A 45 -17.92 5.73 9.80
CA VAL A 45 -16.69 6.06 10.54
C VAL A 45 -15.65 6.81 9.69
N VAL A 46 -15.90 6.95 8.38
CA VAL A 46 -15.02 7.66 7.44
C VAL A 46 -15.84 8.59 6.55
N ASP A 47 -15.48 9.88 6.49
CA ASP A 47 -16.11 10.83 5.56
C ASP A 47 -15.52 10.73 4.15
N LEU A 48 -14.23 10.48 4.02
CA LEU A 48 -13.53 10.36 2.73
C LEU A 48 -12.59 9.16 2.71
N MET A 49 -12.71 8.28 1.72
CA MET A 49 -11.74 7.19 1.55
C MET A 49 -11.32 6.98 0.11
N PHE A 50 -10.00 6.90 -0.13
CA PHE A 50 -9.39 6.67 -1.43
C PHE A 50 -8.38 5.51 -1.38
N GLY A 51 -8.55 4.52 -2.25
CA GLY A 51 -7.56 3.45 -2.41
C GLY A 51 -8.01 2.37 -3.40
N GLY A 52 -7.43 1.18 -3.28
CA GLY A 52 -7.90 -0.02 -3.98
C GLY A 52 -8.93 -0.80 -3.17
N GLY A 53 -9.13 -2.07 -3.54
CA GLY A 53 -9.95 -3.03 -2.79
C GLY A 53 -11.42 -3.06 -3.20
N ARG A 54 -11.75 -2.63 -4.42
CA ARG A 54 -13.13 -2.64 -4.93
C ARG A 54 -13.78 -4.01 -4.82
N CYS A 55 -13.01 -5.10 -4.92
CA CYS A 55 -13.53 -6.46 -4.84
C CYS A 55 -14.30 -6.74 -3.54
N PHE A 56 -13.94 -6.11 -2.41
CA PHE A 56 -14.62 -6.28 -1.12
C PHE A 56 -15.96 -5.55 -1.00
N PHE A 57 -16.30 -4.74 -2.01
CA PHE A 57 -17.54 -3.95 -2.07
C PHE A 57 -18.53 -4.45 -3.14
N LEU A 58 -18.12 -5.40 -3.99
CA LEU A 58 -18.94 -5.97 -5.06
C LEU A 58 -19.65 -7.25 -4.58
N PRO A 59 -20.90 -7.52 -5.02
CA PRO A 59 -21.57 -8.77 -4.69
C PRO A 59 -20.85 -9.96 -5.31
N ASN A 60 -20.92 -11.15 -4.69
CA ASN A 60 -20.24 -12.37 -5.17
C ASN A 60 -20.65 -12.81 -6.60
N SER A 61 -21.74 -12.27 -7.15
CA SER A 61 -22.16 -12.48 -8.54
C SER A 61 -21.29 -11.73 -9.55
N ASP A 62 -20.49 -10.76 -9.10
CA ASP A 62 -19.51 -10.06 -9.91
C ASP A 62 -18.21 -10.87 -9.99
N ASN A 63 -17.65 -11.02 -11.19
CA ASN A 63 -16.43 -11.81 -11.43
C ASN A 63 -15.19 -11.25 -10.72
N ASN A 64 -15.20 -9.97 -10.35
CA ASN A 64 -14.11 -9.30 -9.65
C ASN A 64 -14.35 -9.21 -8.13
N SER A 65 -15.40 -9.86 -7.60
CA SER A 65 -15.71 -9.81 -6.18
C SER A 65 -14.77 -10.68 -5.33
N CYS A 66 -14.42 -10.17 -4.15
CA CYS A 66 -13.78 -10.93 -3.07
C CYS A 66 -14.81 -11.37 -2.01
N ARG A 67 -16.05 -10.89 -2.09
CA ARG A 67 -17.10 -11.19 -1.12
C ARG A 67 -17.63 -12.59 -1.32
N LYS A 68 -18.03 -13.23 -0.22
CA LYS A 68 -18.72 -14.53 -0.24
C LYS A 68 -20.25 -14.41 -0.24
N ASP A 69 -20.77 -13.21 -0.01
CA ASP A 69 -22.21 -12.91 0.02
C ASP A 69 -22.67 -12.11 -1.21
N ASN A 70 -23.99 -11.99 -1.39
CA ASN A 70 -24.59 -11.26 -2.51
C ASN A 70 -24.69 -9.74 -2.26
N ARG A 71 -23.93 -9.17 -1.31
CA ARG A 71 -24.10 -7.76 -0.93
C ARG A 71 -23.31 -6.84 -1.83
N ASP A 72 -24.00 -5.86 -2.39
CA ASP A 72 -23.39 -4.74 -3.12
C ASP A 72 -23.22 -3.55 -2.17
N LEU A 73 -22.03 -3.45 -1.58
CA LEU A 73 -21.74 -2.39 -0.62
C LEU A 73 -21.57 -1.03 -1.30
N ILE A 74 -21.28 -0.98 -2.60
CA ILE A 74 -21.25 0.29 -3.35
C ILE A 74 -22.67 0.86 -3.40
N SER A 75 -23.65 0.05 -3.80
CA SER A 75 -25.06 0.44 -3.83
C SER A 75 -25.59 0.78 -2.44
N GLU A 76 -25.20 0.03 -1.40
CA GLU A 76 -25.55 0.35 -0.01
C GLU A 76 -24.96 1.69 0.45
N ALA A 77 -23.69 1.97 0.15
CA ALA A 77 -23.04 3.23 0.48
C ALA A 77 -23.72 4.42 -0.21
N GLN A 78 -24.09 4.27 -1.49
CA GLN A 78 -24.82 5.30 -2.24
C GLN A 78 -26.18 5.62 -1.61
N LYS A 79 -26.91 4.61 -1.13
CA LYS A 79 -28.17 4.82 -0.38
C LYS A 79 -27.96 5.58 0.93
N LYS A 80 -26.76 5.49 1.51
CA LYS A 80 -26.34 6.28 2.68
C LYS A 80 -25.75 7.65 2.32
N GLY A 81 -25.78 8.03 1.05
CA GLY A 81 -25.35 9.34 0.58
C GLY A 81 -23.90 9.43 0.14
N PHE A 82 -23.16 8.31 0.06
CA PHE A 82 -21.81 8.31 -0.47
C PHE A 82 -21.81 8.67 -1.96
N THR A 83 -20.93 9.59 -2.33
CA THR A 83 -20.46 9.66 -3.71
C THR A 83 -19.45 8.54 -3.92
N SER A 84 -19.60 7.75 -4.99
CA SER A 84 -18.65 6.67 -5.32
C SER A 84 -17.97 6.95 -6.66
N ILE A 85 -16.64 6.89 -6.67
CA ILE A 85 -15.81 7.04 -7.88
C ILE A 85 -14.84 5.86 -8.01
N SER A 86 -14.35 5.61 -9.22
CA SER A 86 -13.47 4.47 -9.52
C SER A 86 -12.43 4.73 -10.61
N SER A 87 -12.32 5.96 -11.11
CA SER A 87 -11.34 6.30 -12.16
C SER A 87 -10.59 7.61 -11.86
N ILE A 88 -9.45 7.79 -12.53
CA ILE A 88 -8.66 9.02 -12.43
C ILE A 88 -9.42 10.23 -12.98
N GLU A 89 -10.21 10.07 -14.04
CA GLU A 89 -11.04 11.14 -14.59
C GLU A 89 -12.06 11.63 -13.56
N GLN A 90 -12.69 10.68 -12.85
CA GLN A 90 -13.63 11.00 -11.78
C GLN A 90 -12.93 11.66 -10.58
N LEU A 91 -11.73 11.23 -10.20
CA LEU A 91 -10.94 11.90 -9.16
C LEU A 91 -10.59 13.34 -9.57
N ASN A 92 -10.19 13.54 -10.83
CA ASN A 92 -9.80 14.84 -11.35
C ASN A 92 -10.99 15.81 -11.46
N SER A 93 -12.19 15.30 -11.74
CA SER A 93 -13.41 16.11 -11.81
C SER A 93 -13.95 16.55 -10.45
N LEU A 94 -13.51 15.92 -9.35
CA LEU A 94 -13.84 16.38 -8.01
C LEU A 94 -13.29 17.78 -7.75
N ASN A 95 -14.13 18.65 -7.20
CA ASN A 95 -13.75 19.97 -6.72
C ASN A 95 -13.52 19.94 -5.19
N SER A 96 -13.09 21.05 -4.58
CA SER A 96 -12.91 21.11 -3.13
C SER A 96 -14.23 21.11 -2.36
N ASN A 97 -15.33 21.57 -2.97
CA ASN A 97 -16.66 21.64 -2.35
C ASN A 97 -17.46 20.33 -2.46
N GLN A 98 -16.76 19.22 -2.74
CA GLN A 98 -17.35 17.92 -2.97
C GLN A 98 -18.18 17.47 -1.75
N LYS A 99 -19.36 16.93 -2.03
CA LYS A 99 -20.23 16.36 -1.00
C LYS A 99 -19.57 15.14 -0.36
N LEU A 100 -19.52 15.14 0.96
CA LEU A 100 -19.16 14.00 1.80
C LEU A 100 -20.45 13.28 2.29
N PRO A 101 -20.43 11.96 2.51
CA PRO A 101 -19.26 11.10 2.40
C PRO A 101 -18.87 10.74 0.96
N LEU A 102 -17.60 10.39 0.75
CA LEU A 102 -17.00 10.13 -0.56
C LEU A 102 -16.10 8.88 -0.51
N MET A 103 -16.30 7.97 -1.46
CA MET A 103 -15.53 6.74 -1.63
C MET A 103 -14.93 6.68 -3.03
N GLY A 104 -13.62 6.49 -3.11
CA GLY A 104 -12.89 6.25 -4.35
C GLY A 104 -12.15 4.93 -4.32
N LEU A 105 -12.55 4.00 -5.19
CA LEU A 105 -11.99 2.64 -5.29
C LEU A 105 -11.40 2.44 -6.70
N PHE A 106 -10.08 2.60 -6.82
CA PHE A 106 -9.38 2.73 -8.11
C PHE A 106 -8.74 1.43 -8.64
N SER A 107 -8.87 0.33 -7.89
CA SER A 107 -8.40 -1.01 -8.26
C SER A 107 -9.25 -2.07 -7.55
N ASP A 108 -9.38 -3.26 -8.14
CA ASP A 108 -10.10 -4.38 -7.53
C ASP A 108 -9.40 -4.89 -6.27
N SER A 109 -8.07 -4.96 -6.28
CA SER A 109 -7.23 -5.31 -5.12
C SER A 109 -6.37 -4.11 -4.72
N HIS A 110 -5.11 -4.31 -4.30
CA HIS A 110 -4.15 -3.23 -4.13
C HIS A 110 -4.03 -2.40 -5.43
N MET A 111 -3.65 -1.13 -5.28
CA MET A 111 -3.21 -0.34 -6.42
C MET A 111 -1.89 -0.90 -6.95
N ASP A 112 -1.62 -0.63 -8.22
CA ASP A 112 -0.38 -1.05 -8.86
C ASP A 112 0.82 -0.39 -8.15
N TYR A 113 1.95 -1.09 -8.13
CA TYR A 113 3.21 -0.45 -7.76
C TYR A 113 3.49 0.75 -8.65
N GLU A 114 4.15 1.79 -8.14
CA GLU A 114 4.52 3.00 -8.86
C GLU A 114 5.35 2.70 -10.11
N ILE A 115 6.19 1.65 -10.09
CA ILE A 115 6.92 1.21 -11.28
C ILE A 115 6.01 0.67 -12.39
N ASP A 116 4.85 0.13 -12.03
CA ASP A 116 3.91 -0.54 -12.91
C ASP A 116 2.68 0.31 -13.25
N ARG A 117 2.46 1.38 -12.48
CA ARG A 117 1.27 2.25 -12.51
C ARG A 117 1.15 2.94 -13.86
N ASP A 118 -0.03 2.80 -14.46
CA ASP A 118 -0.45 3.62 -15.58
C ASP A 118 -1.14 4.89 -15.03
N PRO A 119 -0.55 6.09 -15.18
CA PRO A 119 -1.12 7.33 -14.65
C PRO A 119 -2.41 7.75 -15.35
N LEU A 120 -2.77 7.11 -16.46
CA LEU A 120 -4.07 7.30 -17.11
C LEU A 120 -5.17 6.38 -16.55
N LYS A 121 -4.82 5.44 -15.66
CA LYS A 121 -5.78 4.48 -15.09
C LYS A 121 -5.89 4.59 -13.58
N GLN A 122 -4.76 4.78 -12.89
CA GLN A 122 -4.72 4.84 -11.43
C GLN A 122 -4.03 6.12 -10.94
N PRO A 123 -4.62 6.83 -9.96
CA PRO A 123 -3.97 7.98 -9.34
C PRO A 123 -2.75 7.54 -8.51
N SER A 124 -1.76 8.44 -8.41
CA SER A 124 -0.68 8.26 -7.44
C SER A 124 -1.18 8.51 -6.01
N LEU A 125 -0.42 8.04 -5.02
CA LEU A 125 -0.67 8.37 -3.61
C LEU A 125 -0.74 9.89 -3.40
N SER A 126 0.19 10.63 -4.00
CA SER A 126 0.25 12.09 -3.90
C SER A 126 -0.97 12.78 -4.51
N ALA A 127 -1.51 12.27 -5.63
CA ALA A 127 -2.72 12.83 -6.25
C ALA A 127 -3.98 12.57 -5.40
N MET A 128 -4.11 11.37 -4.82
CA MET A 128 -5.19 11.07 -3.90
C MET A 128 -5.10 11.92 -2.62
N ALA A 129 -3.91 12.02 -2.03
CA ALA A 129 -3.66 12.83 -0.85
C ALA A 129 -3.94 14.32 -1.08
N ASP A 130 -3.47 14.89 -2.18
CA ASP A 130 -3.74 16.28 -2.55
C ASP A 130 -5.26 16.55 -2.65
N LYS A 131 -5.98 15.65 -3.31
CA LYS A 131 -7.43 15.78 -3.46
C LYS A 131 -8.15 15.66 -2.10
N ALA A 132 -7.76 14.69 -1.29
CA ALA A 132 -8.33 14.47 0.04
C ALA A 132 -8.12 15.69 0.94
N ILE A 133 -6.89 16.23 1.00
CA ILE A 133 -6.56 17.43 1.79
C ILE A 133 -7.40 18.62 1.34
N LYS A 134 -7.54 18.86 0.03
CA LYS A 134 -8.35 19.97 -0.50
C LYS A 134 -9.82 19.85 -0.12
N ILE A 135 -10.41 18.66 -0.26
CA ILE A 135 -11.83 18.42 0.06
C ILE A 135 -12.07 18.54 1.58
N LEU A 136 -11.25 17.85 2.39
CA LEU A 136 -11.40 17.84 3.84
C LEU A 136 -11.15 19.22 4.43
N SER A 137 -10.15 19.96 3.96
CA SER A 137 -9.85 21.31 4.43
C SER A 137 -10.97 22.30 4.13
N ASP A 138 -11.54 22.28 2.92
CA ASP A 138 -12.67 23.16 2.57
C ASP A 138 -13.93 22.79 3.36
N SER A 139 -14.24 21.49 3.44
CA SER A 139 -15.42 20.98 4.15
C SER A 139 -15.33 21.24 5.65
N SER A 140 -14.17 21.01 6.27
CA SER A 140 -13.99 21.21 7.71
C SER A 140 -14.05 22.70 8.07
N SER A 141 -13.48 23.56 7.22
CA SER A 141 -13.59 25.01 7.39
C SER A 141 -15.04 25.49 7.36
N LYS A 142 -15.86 24.98 6.43
CA LYS A 142 -17.30 25.31 6.35
C LYS A 142 -18.10 24.81 7.56
N ALA A 143 -17.73 23.64 8.08
CA ALA A 143 -18.35 23.05 9.26
C ALA A 143 -17.77 23.58 10.59
N ASN A 144 -16.88 24.58 10.55
CA ASN A 144 -16.19 25.14 11.72
C ASN A 144 -15.55 24.04 12.61
N THR A 145 -14.90 23.07 11.97
CA THR A 145 -14.26 21.91 12.62
C THR A 145 -12.92 21.59 11.95
N GLY A 146 -12.14 20.69 12.54
CA GLY A 146 -10.91 20.16 11.95
C GLY A 146 -11.15 18.87 11.15
N PHE A 147 -10.07 18.27 10.66
CA PHE A 147 -10.10 16.92 10.11
C PHE A 147 -8.91 16.08 10.58
N PHE A 148 -9.11 14.76 10.60
CA PHE A 148 -8.07 13.75 10.73
C PHE A 148 -7.91 13.04 9.39
N LEU A 149 -6.68 12.81 8.94
CA LEU A 149 -6.38 12.14 7.68
C LEU A 149 -5.21 11.17 7.86
N MET A 150 -5.44 9.89 7.58
CA MET A 150 -4.40 8.88 7.50
C MET A 150 -4.03 8.65 6.02
N ILE A 151 -2.73 8.67 5.72
CA ILE A 151 -2.18 8.48 4.38
C ILE A 151 -1.12 7.39 4.41
N GLU A 152 -1.30 6.32 3.65
CA GLU A 152 -0.43 5.14 3.66
C GLU A 152 0.24 4.89 2.29
N GLY A 153 1.58 4.87 2.30
CA GLY A 153 2.40 4.31 1.21
C GLY A 153 2.53 2.79 1.32
N SER A 154 1.41 2.09 1.17
CA SER A 154 1.25 0.69 1.56
C SER A 154 2.13 -0.31 0.80
N ARG A 155 2.59 0.05 -0.40
CA ARG A 155 3.29 -0.88 -1.30
C ARG A 155 4.81 -0.97 -1.02
N ILE A 156 5.35 -0.10 -0.17
CA ILE A 156 6.76 -0.16 0.28
C ILE A 156 7.05 -1.53 0.92
N ASP A 157 6.20 -1.92 1.88
CA ASP A 157 6.26 -3.20 2.58
C ASP A 157 6.20 -4.40 1.63
N MET A 158 5.21 -4.42 0.72
CA MET A 158 5.00 -5.53 -0.20
C MET A 158 6.14 -5.72 -1.22
N ALA A 159 6.75 -4.60 -1.66
CA ALA A 159 7.94 -4.64 -2.49
C ALA A 159 9.14 -5.21 -1.72
N ALA A 160 9.26 -4.87 -0.43
CA ALA A 160 10.30 -5.39 0.44
C ALA A 160 10.08 -6.87 0.80
N HIS A 161 8.84 -7.34 1.01
CA HIS A 161 8.55 -8.77 1.14
C HIS A 161 9.04 -9.59 -0.07
N SER A 162 8.95 -9.00 -1.28
CA SER A 162 9.46 -9.60 -2.51
C SER A 162 10.97 -9.40 -2.71
N ASN A 163 11.65 -8.68 -1.80
CA ASN A 163 13.03 -8.22 -1.94
C ASN A 163 13.26 -7.57 -3.32
N ASP A 164 12.31 -6.75 -3.79
CA ASP A 164 12.36 -6.07 -5.09
C ASP A 164 12.92 -4.65 -4.91
N PRO A 165 14.25 -4.45 -5.00
CA PRO A 165 14.85 -3.15 -4.70
C PRO A 165 14.44 -2.06 -5.70
N ALA A 166 14.13 -2.42 -6.95
CA ALA A 166 13.77 -1.44 -7.97
C ALA A 166 12.35 -0.91 -7.76
N THR A 167 11.43 -1.79 -7.35
CA THR A 167 10.08 -1.38 -6.95
C THR A 167 10.10 -0.66 -5.61
N HIS A 168 10.80 -1.21 -4.61
CA HIS A 168 10.86 -0.67 -3.25
C HIS A 168 11.29 0.80 -3.21
N ILE A 169 12.38 1.16 -3.91
CA ILE A 169 12.84 2.55 -3.94
C ILE A 169 11.86 3.51 -4.64
N ARG A 170 11.12 3.04 -5.64
CA ARG A 170 10.11 3.86 -6.34
C ARG A 170 8.88 4.10 -5.48
N GLU A 171 8.47 3.13 -4.66
CA GLU A 171 7.44 3.33 -3.64
C GLU A 171 7.87 4.35 -2.59
N ILE A 172 9.12 4.27 -2.10
CA ILE A 172 9.69 5.25 -1.15
C ILE A 172 9.68 6.66 -1.76
N ILE A 173 10.05 6.81 -3.04
CA ILE A 173 10.03 8.10 -3.73
C ILE A 173 8.58 8.63 -3.87
N SER A 174 7.61 7.77 -4.21
CA SER A 174 6.20 8.13 -4.29
C SER A 174 5.64 8.62 -2.95
N TYR A 175 6.02 7.95 -1.85
CA TYR A 175 5.69 8.38 -0.49
C TYR A 175 6.38 9.70 -0.13
N TRP A 176 7.66 9.87 -0.48
CA TRP A 176 8.41 11.11 -0.26
C TRP A 176 7.77 12.32 -0.94
N ASP A 177 7.28 12.17 -2.18
CA ASP A 177 6.56 13.25 -2.87
C ASP A 177 5.23 13.59 -2.20
N THR A 178 4.57 12.60 -1.60
CA THR A 178 3.38 12.79 -0.77
C THR A 178 3.71 13.55 0.51
N VAL A 179 4.80 13.18 1.22
CA VAL A 179 5.26 13.88 2.43
C VAL A 179 5.59 15.34 2.12
N LYS A 180 6.27 15.64 1.01
CA LYS A 180 6.51 17.04 0.58
C LYS A 180 5.22 17.82 0.41
N LEU A 181 4.19 17.21 -0.16
CA LEU A 181 2.90 17.83 -0.37
C LEU A 181 2.20 18.12 0.95
N VAL A 182 2.15 17.14 1.86
CA VAL A 182 1.56 17.31 3.20
C VAL A 182 2.32 18.37 4.00
N ARG A 183 3.65 18.37 3.94
CA ARG A 183 4.48 19.36 4.64
C ARG A 183 4.15 20.79 4.21
N LYS A 184 3.96 21.01 2.90
CA LYS A 184 3.53 22.31 2.35
C LYS A 184 2.16 22.73 2.85
N PHE A 185 1.24 21.78 3.07
CA PHE A 185 -0.06 22.07 3.68
C PHE A 185 0.13 22.49 5.15
N VAL A 186 0.91 21.74 5.94
CA VAL A 186 1.18 22.08 7.34
C VAL A 186 1.86 23.44 7.51
N ASP A 187 2.83 23.79 6.66
CA ASP A 187 3.49 25.10 6.70
C ASP A 187 2.53 26.28 6.52
N LYS A 188 1.42 26.06 5.81
CA LYS A 188 0.38 27.07 5.57
C LYS A 188 -0.74 27.05 6.62
N ASN A 189 -0.78 26.03 7.47
CA ASN A 189 -1.86 25.79 8.42
C ASN A 189 -1.26 25.55 9.82
N PRO A 190 -0.98 26.62 10.59
CA PRO A 190 -0.21 26.52 11.85
C PRO A 190 -0.89 25.70 12.96
N ASN A 191 -2.21 25.47 12.86
CA ASN A 191 -2.99 24.62 13.76
C ASN A 191 -3.03 23.14 13.32
N THR A 192 -2.13 22.73 12.42
CA THR A 192 -2.04 21.37 11.91
C THR A 192 -0.74 20.72 12.34
N VAL A 193 -0.80 19.43 12.66
CA VAL A 193 0.36 18.57 12.88
C VAL A 193 0.38 17.49 11.80
N VAL A 194 1.57 17.12 11.33
CA VAL A 194 1.80 15.90 10.55
C VAL A 194 2.73 14.99 11.34
N ILE A 195 2.41 13.70 11.34
CA ILE A 195 3.24 12.62 11.86
C ILE A 195 3.44 11.64 10.70
N SER A 196 4.69 11.29 10.43
CA SER A 196 5.08 10.29 9.43
C SER A 196 6.00 9.29 10.11
N VAL A 197 5.57 8.04 10.14
CA VAL A 197 6.22 6.92 10.80
C VAL A 197 5.86 5.65 10.04
N SER A 198 6.76 4.66 10.05
CA SER A 198 6.47 3.32 9.55
C SER A 198 5.78 2.49 10.64
N ASP A 199 5.01 1.49 10.26
CA ASP A 199 4.52 0.46 11.16
C ASP A 199 5.63 -0.53 11.56
N HIS A 200 6.53 -0.85 10.63
CA HIS A 200 7.75 -1.64 10.84
C HIS A 200 8.74 -1.49 9.67
N GLU A 201 9.91 -2.13 9.77
CA GLU A 201 10.78 -2.42 8.63
C GLU A 201 10.46 -3.81 8.05
N THR A 202 10.68 -3.96 6.75
CA THR A 202 10.48 -5.24 6.04
C THR A 202 11.68 -5.57 5.16
N GLY A 203 12.08 -6.83 5.16
CA GLY A 203 13.14 -7.38 4.32
C GLY A 203 14.54 -7.40 4.95
N GLY A 204 14.80 -6.57 5.97
CA GLY A 204 16.14 -6.40 6.53
C GLY A 204 17.12 -5.90 5.48
N LEU A 205 16.77 -4.80 4.80
CA LEU A 205 17.55 -4.24 3.70
C LEU A 205 18.91 -3.71 4.18
N SER A 206 19.98 -4.14 3.55
CA SER A 206 21.32 -3.55 3.70
C SER A 206 21.79 -2.90 2.40
N VAL A 207 22.27 -1.66 2.49
CA VAL A 207 23.01 -0.98 1.40
C VAL A 207 24.48 -1.43 1.39
N ALA A 208 24.65 -2.74 1.46
CA ALA A 208 25.93 -3.43 1.45
C ALA A 208 25.67 -4.90 1.12
N ARG A 209 26.45 -5.46 0.20
CA ARG A 209 26.45 -6.89 -0.10
C ARG A 209 27.81 -7.37 -0.57
N GLN A 210 28.31 -8.40 0.10
CA GLN A 210 29.47 -9.16 -0.35
C GLN A 210 29.02 -10.28 -1.30
N LEU A 211 29.59 -10.33 -2.51
CA LEU A 211 29.20 -11.28 -3.55
C LEU A 211 30.02 -12.58 -3.57
N GLY A 212 31.23 -12.55 -3.01
CA GLY A 212 32.17 -13.65 -3.03
C GLY A 212 33.11 -13.64 -1.83
N PRO A 213 34.08 -14.56 -1.78
CA PRO A 213 34.97 -14.72 -0.62
C PRO A 213 35.99 -13.58 -0.45
N GLU A 214 36.23 -12.80 -1.52
CA GLU A 214 37.15 -11.68 -1.49
C GLU A 214 36.68 -10.57 -0.54
N TYR A 215 37.63 -9.81 -0.01
CA TYR A 215 37.32 -8.65 0.82
C TYR A 215 36.42 -7.66 0.05
N PRO A 216 35.31 -7.19 0.62
CA PRO A 216 34.30 -6.45 -0.14
C PRO A 216 34.75 -5.02 -0.47
N ASP A 217 34.40 -4.57 -1.67
CA ASP A 217 34.41 -3.14 -1.99
C ASP A 217 33.20 -2.45 -1.36
N TYR A 218 33.40 -1.26 -0.78
CA TYR A 218 32.35 -0.44 -0.15
C TYR A 218 31.51 0.31 -1.20
N LEU A 219 30.86 -0.44 -2.09
CA LEU A 219 30.14 0.09 -3.24
C LEU A 219 28.64 -0.13 -3.13
N TRP A 220 27.88 0.81 -3.69
CA TRP A 220 26.45 0.72 -3.95
C TRP A 220 26.19 1.20 -5.37
N ASN A 221 25.44 0.42 -6.16
CA ASN A 221 25.20 0.71 -7.58
C ASN A 221 23.70 1.00 -7.88
N PRO A 222 23.21 2.22 -7.59
CA PRO A 222 21.80 2.56 -7.79
C PRO A 222 21.35 2.53 -9.26
N LYS A 223 22.27 2.65 -10.23
CA LYS A 223 21.92 2.60 -11.66
C LYS A 223 21.32 1.26 -12.07
N ALA A 224 21.68 0.18 -11.38
CA ALA A 224 21.08 -1.14 -11.58
C ALA A 224 19.57 -1.15 -11.31
N LEU A 225 19.08 -0.25 -10.45
CA LEU A 225 17.66 -0.15 -10.09
C LEU A 225 16.88 0.75 -11.05
N THR A 226 17.48 1.86 -11.51
CA THR A 226 16.78 2.85 -12.35
C THR A 226 16.35 2.29 -13.71
N ASN A 227 17.08 1.28 -14.19
CA ASN A 227 16.88 0.73 -15.53
C ASN A 227 15.73 -0.28 -15.59
N VAL A 228 15.38 -0.92 -14.48
CA VAL A 228 14.26 -1.87 -14.38
C VAL A 228 12.94 -1.17 -14.74
N LYS A 229 12.14 -1.81 -15.61
CA LYS A 229 10.94 -1.22 -16.23
C LYS A 229 9.61 -1.67 -15.61
N MET A 230 9.63 -2.68 -14.75
CA MET A 230 8.45 -3.24 -14.12
C MET A 230 8.82 -4.05 -12.89
N SER A 231 7.87 -4.24 -11.98
CA SER A 231 8.12 -4.99 -10.76
C SER A 231 8.42 -6.46 -11.05
N ILE A 232 9.13 -7.09 -10.11
CA ILE A 232 9.35 -8.53 -10.09
C ILE A 232 8.04 -9.30 -10.11
N GLU A 233 7.00 -8.81 -9.44
CA GLU A 233 5.65 -9.39 -9.46
C GLU A 233 5.07 -9.42 -10.89
N LYS A 234 5.18 -8.31 -11.63
CA LYS A 234 4.66 -8.23 -12.99
C LYS A 234 5.49 -9.05 -13.97
N ILE A 235 6.82 -9.08 -13.80
CA ILE A 235 7.72 -9.92 -14.59
C ILE A 235 7.38 -11.40 -14.37
N SER A 236 7.26 -11.85 -13.12
CA SER A 236 7.00 -13.26 -12.81
C SER A 236 5.66 -13.72 -13.40
N LYS A 237 4.61 -12.90 -13.29
CA LYS A 237 3.30 -13.18 -13.90
C LYS A 237 3.36 -13.28 -15.42
N LYS A 238 4.04 -12.33 -16.09
CA LYS A 238 4.18 -12.35 -17.56
C LYS A 238 4.99 -13.53 -18.06
N LEU A 239 6.05 -13.89 -17.33
CA LEU A 239 6.92 -15.01 -17.69
C LEU A 239 6.18 -16.35 -17.57
N LEU A 240 5.45 -16.57 -16.48
CA LEU A 240 4.63 -17.77 -16.31
C LEU A 240 3.51 -17.86 -17.35
N TYR A 241 2.85 -16.73 -17.65
CA TYR A 241 1.85 -16.69 -18.71
C TYR A 241 2.45 -17.12 -20.05
N PHE A 242 3.62 -16.58 -20.43
CA PHE A 242 4.32 -16.97 -21.65
C PHE A 242 4.68 -18.46 -21.66
N PHE A 243 5.18 -19.01 -20.55
CA PHE A 243 5.52 -20.43 -20.45
C PHE A 243 4.30 -21.35 -20.55
N ASN A 244 3.17 -20.94 -19.99
CA ASN A 244 1.91 -21.69 -20.03
C ASN A 244 1.25 -21.64 -21.42
N ASP A 245 1.31 -20.49 -22.09
CA ASP A 245 0.81 -20.34 -23.46
C ASP A 245 1.68 -21.10 -24.48
N ASN A 246 2.96 -21.31 -24.14
CA ASN A 246 3.95 -21.97 -24.99
C ASN A 246 4.45 -23.28 -24.39
N GLN A 247 3.59 -24.10 -23.78
CA GLN A 247 3.98 -25.36 -23.13
C GLN A 247 4.74 -26.32 -24.06
N ASN A 248 4.40 -26.31 -25.36
CA ASN A 248 5.04 -27.15 -26.39
C ASN A 248 6.32 -26.54 -26.99
N SER A 249 6.71 -25.31 -26.59
CA SER A 249 7.97 -24.72 -27.05
C SER A 249 9.17 -25.45 -26.46
N ASN A 250 10.22 -25.64 -27.27
CA ASN A 250 11.47 -26.20 -26.77
C ASN A 250 12.14 -25.23 -25.77
N LEU A 251 13.00 -25.77 -24.90
CA LEU A 251 13.68 -24.96 -23.88
C LEU A 251 14.48 -23.79 -24.47
N ASP A 252 14.98 -23.92 -25.70
CA ASP A 252 15.76 -22.88 -26.37
C ASP A 252 14.91 -21.64 -26.67
N ALA A 253 13.66 -21.80 -27.11
CA ALA A 253 12.75 -20.67 -27.30
C ALA A 253 12.46 -19.92 -25.98
N LYS A 254 12.32 -20.65 -24.87
CA LYS A 254 12.15 -20.06 -23.53
C LYS A 254 13.40 -19.29 -23.10
N ARG A 255 14.60 -19.86 -23.30
CA ARG A 255 15.88 -19.19 -23.03
C ARG A 255 16.01 -17.91 -23.83
N GLU A 256 15.67 -17.93 -25.13
CA GLU A 256 15.74 -16.75 -25.98
C GLU A 256 14.75 -15.67 -25.54
N PHE A 257 13.55 -16.05 -25.07
CA PHE A 257 12.62 -15.09 -24.46
C PHE A 257 13.21 -14.46 -23.19
N VAL A 258 13.77 -15.27 -22.28
CA VAL A 258 14.41 -14.79 -21.05
C VAL A 258 15.54 -13.80 -21.35
N LYS A 259 16.45 -14.12 -22.28
CA LYS A 259 17.57 -13.23 -22.66
C LYS A 259 17.09 -11.94 -23.33
N ASN A 260 16.29 -12.08 -24.38
CA ASN A 260 15.97 -10.96 -25.29
C ASN A 260 14.83 -10.08 -24.78
N VAL A 261 14.00 -10.59 -23.87
CA VAL A 261 12.85 -9.87 -23.32
C VAL A 261 13.04 -9.58 -21.84
N VAL A 262 13.25 -10.60 -21.00
CA VAL A 262 13.33 -10.40 -19.55
C VAL A 262 14.58 -9.60 -19.18
N PHE A 263 15.78 -10.11 -19.48
CA PHE A 263 17.02 -9.40 -19.18
C PHE A 263 17.15 -8.11 -19.98
N THR A 264 17.12 -8.20 -21.30
CA THR A 264 17.49 -7.07 -22.17
C THR A 264 16.45 -5.94 -22.17
N LYS A 265 15.15 -6.26 -22.15
CA LYS A 265 14.09 -5.23 -22.29
C LYS A 265 13.49 -4.82 -20.95
N TRP A 266 13.12 -5.78 -20.09
CA TRP A 266 12.40 -5.48 -18.84
C TRP A 266 13.35 -5.10 -17.70
N LEU A 267 14.45 -5.83 -17.53
CA LEU A 267 15.47 -5.53 -16.51
C LEU A 267 16.54 -4.57 -17.01
N GLN A 268 16.71 -4.44 -18.34
CA GLN A 268 17.78 -3.66 -18.98
C GLN A 268 19.18 -4.09 -18.51
N ILE A 269 19.37 -5.40 -18.44
CA ILE A 269 20.62 -6.08 -18.12
C ILE A 269 21.13 -6.72 -19.41
N HIS A 270 22.32 -6.31 -19.86
CA HIS A 270 22.94 -6.82 -21.08
C HIS A 270 24.04 -7.86 -20.81
N GLU A 271 24.55 -7.90 -19.59
CA GLU A 271 25.53 -8.88 -19.12
C GLU A 271 24.85 -9.76 -18.07
N PHE A 272 24.61 -11.01 -18.43
CA PHE A 272 23.94 -12.02 -17.61
C PHE A 272 24.65 -13.37 -17.75
N GLU A 273 24.67 -14.11 -16.66
CA GLU A 273 25.31 -15.43 -16.60
C GLU A 273 24.38 -16.51 -17.15
N LYS A 274 24.98 -17.60 -17.63
CA LYS A 274 24.21 -18.74 -18.16
C LYS A 274 23.29 -19.33 -17.09
N GLU A 275 23.74 -19.36 -15.84
CA GLU A 275 23.03 -19.87 -14.69
C GLU A 275 21.80 -19.01 -14.36
N GLU A 276 21.91 -17.68 -14.49
CA GLU A 276 20.78 -16.78 -14.27
C GLU A 276 19.69 -16.99 -15.32
N VAL A 277 20.08 -17.20 -16.58
CA VAL A 277 19.14 -17.53 -17.67
C VAL A 277 18.45 -18.86 -17.41
N GLU A 278 19.20 -19.89 -17.02
CA GLU A 278 18.63 -21.21 -16.76
C GLU A 278 17.68 -21.20 -15.54
N ALA A 279 18.03 -20.48 -14.47
CA ALA A 279 17.21 -20.33 -13.29
C ALA A 279 15.84 -19.71 -13.60
N LEU A 280 15.79 -18.65 -14.41
CA LEU A 280 14.52 -18.05 -14.83
C LEU A 280 13.75 -18.90 -15.85
N THR A 281 14.46 -19.66 -16.69
CA THR A 281 13.84 -20.52 -17.72
C THR A 281 13.11 -21.72 -17.13
N THR A 282 13.65 -22.29 -16.04
CA THR A 282 13.18 -23.56 -15.47
C THR A 282 12.27 -23.39 -14.26
N ALA A 283 12.13 -22.19 -13.72
CA ALA A 283 11.28 -21.94 -12.56
C ALA A 283 9.78 -22.04 -12.92
N GLU A 284 9.08 -22.96 -12.26
CA GLU A 284 7.66 -23.24 -12.50
C GLU A 284 6.71 -22.45 -11.58
N LYS A 285 7.23 -21.92 -10.46
CA LYS A 285 6.44 -21.21 -9.45
C LYS A 285 6.78 -19.73 -9.44
N SER A 286 5.76 -18.90 -9.25
CA SER A 286 5.93 -17.45 -9.13
C SER A 286 6.89 -17.10 -7.99
N THR A 287 6.79 -17.76 -6.83
CA THR A 287 7.67 -17.51 -5.69
C THR A 287 9.15 -17.73 -6.01
N ILE A 288 9.47 -18.82 -6.71
CA ILE A 288 10.85 -19.14 -7.14
C ILE A 288 11.35 -18.11 -8.15
N LEU A 289 10.51 -17.75 -9.14
CA LEU A 289 10.85 -16.71 -10.11
C LEU A 289 11.16 -15.37 -9.42
N ARG A 290 10.33 -14.97 -8.45
CA ARG A 290 10.53 -13.72 -7.72
C ARG A 290 11.84 -13.72 -6.94
N GLN A 291 12.19 -14.85 -6.30
CA GLN A 291 13.48 -15.00 -5.60
C GLN A 291 14.68 -14.83 -6.54
N PHE A 292 14.66 -15.49 -7.70
CA PHE A 292 15.76 -15.35 -8.68
C PHE A 292 15.86 -13.93 -9.24
N LEU A 293 14.73 -13.32 -9.63
CA LEU A 293 14.71 -11.94 -10.11
C LEU A 293 15.21 -10.96 -9.04
N SER A 294 14.82 -11.17 -7.78
CA SER A 294 15.27 -10.36 -6.65
C SER A 294 16.78 -10.43 -6.48
N ASP A 295 17.33 -11.64 -6.51
CA ASP A 295 18.77 -11.85 -6.38
C ASP A 295 19.56 -11.24 -7.54
N ILE A 296 19.10 -11.45 -8.78
CA ILE A 296 19.69 -10.90 -10.02
C ILE A 296 19.82 -9.38 -9.95
N ILE A 297 18.76 -8.68 -9.54
CA ILE A 297 18.75 -7.21 -9.44
C ILE A 297 19.58 -6.75 -8.23
N SER A 298 19.39 -7.39 -7.07
CA SER A 298 20.05 -7.01 -5.82
C SER A 298 21.57 -7.19 -5.89
N LYS A 299 22.07 -8.26 -6.53
CA LYS A 299 23.52 -8.47 -6.76
C LYS A 299 24.14 -7.32 -7.56
N ARG A 300 23.49 -6.90 -8.65
CA ARG A 300 23.97 -5.81 -9.50
C ARG A 300 23.91 -4.44 -8.81
N ALA A 301 22.97 -4.26 -7.88
CA ALA A 301 22.85 -3.06 -7.06
C ALA A 301 23.73 -3.07 -5.81
N LEU A 302 24.36 -4.22 -5.47
CA LEU A 302 25.07 -4.47 -4.22
C LEU A 302 24.20 -4.27 -2.97
N LEU A 303 22.97 -4.77 -3.03
CA LEU A 303 21.99 -4.73 -1.94
C LEU A 303 21.79 -6.12 -1.33
N GLY A 304 21.78 -6.18 0.01
CA GLY A 304 21.48 -7.38 0.79
C GLY A 304 20.08 -7.32 1.39
N TRP A 305 19.52 -8.50 1.65
CA TRP A 305 18.23 -8.70 2.31
C TRP A 305 18.38 -9.84 3.30
N ALA A 306 17.92 -9.66 4.53
CA ALA A 306 18.05 -10.65 5.59
C ALA A 306 16.85 -11.60 5.68
N THR A 307 15.68 -11.18 5.21
CA THR A 307 14.43 -11.91 5.35
C THR A 307 13.44 -11.56 4.24
N HIS A 308 12.37 -12.34 4.10
CA HIS A 308 11.17 -11.97 3.34
C HIS A 308 10.05 -11.48 4.28
N GLY A 309 10.31 -11.32 5.57
CA GLY A 309 9.35 -10.85 6.57
C GLY A 309 9.73 -9.50 7.15
N HIS A 310 9.05 -9.11 8.23
CA HIS A 310 9.37 -7.88 8.96
C HIS A 310 10.63 -8.06 9.80
N SER A 311 11.28 -6.94 10.15
CA SER A 311 12.33 -6.92 11.17
C SER A 311 11.97 -5.95 12.30
N ALA A 312 12.60 -6.15 13.46
CA ALA A 312 12.31 -5.43 14.69
C ALA A 312 13.24 -4.21 14.90
N VAL A 313 13.74 -3.61 13.81
CA VAL A 313 14.53 -2.37 13.93
C VAL A 313 13.63 -1.21 14.34
N ASP A 314 14.19 -0.29 15.13
CA ASP A 314 13.53 0.97 15.41
C ASP A 314 13.30 1.73 14.09
N VAL A 315 12.09 2.24 13.91
CA VAL A 315 11.71 3.02 12.73
C VAL A 315 11.82 4.51 13.02
N ASN A 316 12.11 5.29 11.98
CA ASN A 316 12.19 6.74 12.12
C ASN A 316 10.81 7.36 12.32
N LEU A 317 10.69 8.24 13.32
CA LEU A 317 9.52 9.08 13.57
C LEU A 317 9.80 10.51 13.14
N TYR A 318 9.01 11.02 12.20
CA TYR A 318 9.06 12.41 11.74
C TYR A 318 7.78 13.12 12.13
N ALA A 319 7.89 14.27 12.78
CA ALA A 319 6.74 15.11 13.11
C ALA A 319 7.03 16.58 12.81
N SER A 320 6.00 17.32 12.39
CA SER A 320 6.10 18.75 12.13
C SER A 320 4.78 19.46 12.35
N GLY A 321 4.84 20.75 12.72
CA GLY A 321 3.66 21.58 12.97
C GLY A 321 3.26 21.63 14.43
N TYR A 322 1.99 21.87 14.69
CA TYR A 322 1.43 22.14 16.02
C TYR A 322 1.83 21.06 17.04
N GLN A 323 2.46 21.49 18.14
CA GLN A 323 2.88 20.63 19.26
C GLN A 323 3.78 19.42 18.92
N SER A 324 4.33 19.35 17.71
CA SER A 324 5.18 18.23 17.25
C SER A 324 6.45 18.02 18.07
N SER A 325 6.91 19.02 18.84
CA SER A 325 8.08 18.88 19.72
C SER A 325 7.89 17.85 20.84
N GLN A 326 6.65 17.47 21.17
CA GLN A 326 6.34 16.42 22.15
C GLN A 326 6.77 15.02 21.67
N LEU A 327 6.94 14.83 20.36
CA LEU A 327 7.32 13.56 19.74
C LEU A 327 8.84 13.43 19.52
N ARG A 328 9.66 14.30 20.13
CA ARG A 328 11.12 14.22 20.03
C ARG A 328 11.67 13.12 20.93
N GLY A 329 12.63 12.36 20.40
CA GLY A 329 13.28 11.26 21.12
C GLY A 329 12.67 9.91 20.77
N ASN A 330 12.92 8.91 21.62
CA ASN A 330 12.41 7.56 21.42
C ASN A 330 10.98 7.49 21.96
N ASN A 331 10.08 6.95 21.15
CA ASN A 331 8.66 6.82 21.46
C ASN A 331 8.24 5.39 21.11
N GLU A 332 7.41 4.79 21.93
CA GLU A 332 6.71 3.56 21.58
C GLU A 332 5.62 3.88 20.55
N ASN A 333 5.23 2.89 19.73
CA ASN A 333 4.14 3.09 18.76
C ASN A 333 2.83 3.53 19.44
N SER A 334 2.58 3.05 20.67
CA SER A 334 1.42 3.42 21.48
C SER A 334 1.43 4.90 21.92
N ASP A 335 2.60 5.50 22.09
CA ASP A 335 2.74 6.92 22.44
C ASP A 335 2.21 7.82 21.32
N ILE A 336 2.34 7.39 20.06
CA ILE A 336 1.79 8.11 18.90
C ILE A 336 0.27 8.13 18.96
N GLY A 337 -0.35 7.00 19.29
CA GLY A 337 -1.80 6.91 19.50
C GLY A 337 -2.28 7.80 20.65
N LEU A 338 -1.53 7.82 21.76
CA LEU A 338 -1.81 8.71 22.90
C LEU A 338 -1.66 10.19 22.54
N PHE A 339 -0.63 10.55 21.78
CA PHE A 339 -0.45 11.91 21.28
C PHE A 339 -1.64 12.35 20.41
N ILE A 340 -2.07 11.51 19.45
CA ILE A 340 -3.23 11.78 18.59
C ILE A 340 -4.50 11.94 19.43
N LYS A 341 -4.73 11.03 20.39
CA LYS A 341 -5.86 11.12 21.33
C LYS A 341 -5.88 12.47 22.04
N ASN A 342 -4.74 12.87 22.61
CA ASN A 342 -4.64 14.07 23.43
C ASN A 342 -4.79 15.35 22.61
N ILE A 343 -4.15 15.45 21.45
CA ILE A 343 -4.19 16.66 20.62
C ILE A 343 -5.57 16.90 19.99
N LEU A 344 -6.31 15.82 19.74
CA LEU A 344 -7.68 15.85 19.23
C LEU A 344 -8.75 15.81 20.33
N ASN A 345 -8.32 15.76 21.61
CA ASN A 345 -9.19 15.66 22.79
C ASN A 345 -10.25 14.54 22.67
N LEU A 346 -9.82 13.33 22.29
CA LEU A 346 -10.71 12.20 22.06
C LEU A 346 -11.05 11.45 23.36
N ASP A 347 -12.34 11.18 23.56
CA ASP A 347 -12.84 10.32 24.64
C ASP A 347 -12.94 8.87 24.17
N LEU A 348 -11.81 8.17 24.21
CA LEU A 348 -11.76 6.76 23.83
C LEU A 348 -12.51 5.86 24.82
N GLU A 349 -12.64 6.24 26.10
CA GLU A 349 -13.30 5.38 27.09
C GLU A 349 -14.81 5.26 26.82
N SER A 350 -15.46 6.38 26.51
CA SER A 350 -16.87 6.38 26.11
C SER A 350 -17.09 5.60 24.81
N VAL A 351 -16.18 5.75 23.83
CA VAL A 351 -16.26 5.00 22.57
C VAL A 351 -16.06 3.49 22.81
N THR A 352 -15.11 3.09 23.65
CA THR A 352 -14.92 1.67 24.02
C THR A 352 -16.18 1.07 24.64
N LYS A 353 -16.89 1.79 25.51
CA LYS A 353 -18.16 1.34 26.11
C LYS A 353 -19.29 1.19 25.09
N LEU A 354 -19.32 2.04 24.06
CA LEU A 354 -20.30 1.91 22.96
C LEU A 354 -20.01 0.66 22.13
N ILE A 355 -18.75 0.45 21.76
CA ILE A 355 -18.34 -0.67 20.90
C ILE A 355 -18.44 -2.02 21.64
N SER A 356 -18.20 -2.07 22.96
CA SER A 356 -18.32 -3.31 23.73
C SER A 356 -19.73 -3.90 23.73
N ASN A 357 -20.73 -3.10 23.34
CA ASN A 357 -22.13 -3.51 23.20
C ASN A 357 -22.56 -3.70 21.74
N ASP A 358 -21.63 -3.69 20.78
CA ASP A 358 -21.95 -3.91 19.37
C ASP A 358 -22.52 -5.33 19.17
N PRO A 359 -23.67 -5.48 18.48
CA PRO A 359 -24.33 -6.78 18.33
C PRO A 359 -23.67 -7.68 17.28
N THR A 360 -22.64 -7.22 16.57
CA THR A 360 -21.96 -7.97 15.52
C THR A 360 -21.19 -9.14 16.12
N VAL A 361 -21.68 -10.36 15.90
CA VAL A 361 -20.96 -11.58 16.27
C VAL A 361 -19.91 -11.91 15.22
N GLN A 362 -18.64 -11.84 15.60
CA GLN A 362 -17.53 -12.21 14.73
C GLN A 362 -17.22 -13.71 14.89
N LYS A 363 -17.44 -14.48 13.82
CA LYS A 363 -17.02 -15.88 13.76
C LYS A 363 -15.61 -15.92 13.20
N THR A 364 -14.61 -16.33 13.99
CA THR A 364 -13.22 -16.50 13.54
C THR A 364 -13.07 -17.82 12.78
N PRO A 365 -12.88 -17.85 11.45
CA PRO A 365 -12.83 -19.09 10.69
C PRO A 365 -11.42 -19.50 10.20
N PHE A 366 -10.33 -18.76 10.51
CA PHE A 366 -9.06 -18.96 9.79
C PHE A 366 -7.81 -19.18 10.66
N SER A 367 -7.01 -20.17 10.26
CA SER A 367 -5.61 -20.39 10.64
C SER A 367 -4.69 -19.82 9.56
N SER A 368 -3.71 -19.01 9.96
CA SER A 368 -2.79 -18.24 9.10
C SER A 368 -1.66 -19.09 8.47
N SER A 369 -1.98 -20.08 7.63
CA SER A 369 -0.95 -21.01 7.13
C SER A 369 -0.26 -20.65 5.80
N GLU A 370 -0.67 -19.62 5.07
CA GLU A 370 -0.01 -19.26 3.81
C GLU A 370 0.05 -17.73 3.60
N TRP A 371 1.13 -17.09 4.05
CA TRP A 371 1.44 -15.68 3.72
C TRP A 371 2.94 -15.57 3.40
N LEU A 372 3.27 -15.13 2.18
CA LEU A 372 4.63 -14.77 1.74
C LEU A 372 4.62 -13.51 0.86
N GLY A 373 3.81 -12.50 1.24
CA GLY A 373 3.75 -11.20 0.55
C GLY A 373 2.75 -11.14 -0.59
#